data_AF-A0A4S4MMP6-F1
#
_entry.id   AF-A0A4S4MMP6-F1
#
_cell.length_a   1.000
_cell.length_b   1.000
_cell.length_c   1.000
_cell.angle_alpha   90.00
_cell.angle_beta   90.00
_cell.angle_gamma   90.00
#
_symmetry.space_group_name_H-M   'P 1'
#
loop_
_entity.id
_entity.type
_entity.pdbx_description
1 polymer ?
#
loop_
_entity_poly.entity_id
_entity_poly.type
_entity_poly.pdbx_seq_one_letter_code
_entity_poly.pdbx_strand_id
1 'polypeptide(L)'
;MAKFPEVQVKARGELGAFIGSSRLPEFDDLKNLTYIRAIVMETLRWMPSAPLGLPHCLSQDDEYKGYHIPGGSLVFANVCRGILHNPNDYPQPEVFWPERYIAHDGQIDSSVRDPCTIAFGFGRRICPGSDYAMNLITICVASILHVFHIEVDVDEFGQPAKLSSQGSSDAISAPTSFPIHLTPHSPEAASLVRDIEVEYEDKCFFMEKSELAD
;
A
#
# COMPACT_ATOMS: atom_id res chain seq x y z
N MET A 1 7.71 3.86 4.41
CA MET A 1 9.08 3.46 4.06
C MET A 1 10.14 4.36 4.68
N ALA A 2 10.02 5.69 4.64
CA ALA A 2 10.95 6.60 5.35
C ALA A 2 11.09 6.29 6.86
N LYS A 3 10.01 5.85 7.54
CA LYS A 3 10.02 5.41 8.95
C LYS A 3 10.71 4.06 9.20
N PHE A 4 10.90 3.25 8.16
CA PHE A 4 11.37 1.86 8.23
C PHE A 4 12.50 1.64 7.20
N PRO A 5 13.67 2.28 7.37
CA PRO A 5 14.77 2.19 6.42
C PRO A 5 15.26 0.76 6.21
N GLU A 6 15.21 -0.09 7.23
CA GLU A 6 15.57 -1.52 7.15
C GLU A 6 14.67 -2.30 6.18
N VAL A 7 13.37 -2.01 6.18
CA VAL A 7 12.42 -2.60 5.22
C VAL A 7 12.73 -2.10 3.82
N GLN A 8 13.06 -0.81 3.68
CA GLN A 8 13.40 -0.20 2.40
C GLN A 8 14.66 -0.84 1.77
N VAL A 9 15.68 -1.13 2.58
CA VAL A 9 16.90 -1.81 2.12
C VAL A 9 16.60 -3.22 1.62
N LYS A 10 15.79 -4.00 2.35
CA LYS A 10 15.40 -5.35 1.94
C LYS A 10 14.57 -5.35 0.65
N ALA A 11 13.64 -4.41 0.52
CA ALA A 11 12.83 -4.23 -0.68
C ALA A 11 13.70 -3.97 -1.92
N ARG A 12 14.69 -3.09 -1.80
CA ARG A 12 15.64 -2.83 -2.89
C ARG A 12 16.52 -4.04 -3.20
N GLY A 13 16.88 -4.82 -2.19
CA GLY A 13 17.58 -6.09 -2.37
C GLY A 13 16.81 -7.06 -3.26
N GLU A 14 15.50 -7.23 -3.01
CA GLU A 14 14.63 -8.05 -3.85
C GLU A 14 14.50 -7.47 -5.27
N LEU A 15 14.23 -6.17 -5.39
CA LEU A 15 14.08 -5.50 -6.69
C LEU A 15 15.36 -5.59 -7.53
N GLY A 16 16.53 -5.39 -6.92
CA GLY A 16 17.82 -5.54 -7.61
C GLY A 16 18.11 -6.97 -8.05
N ALA A 17 17.66 -7.97 -7.28
CA ALA A 17 17.87 -9.38 -7.61
C ALA A 17 16.99 -9.87 -8.78
N PHE A 18 15.73 -9.42 -8.85
CA PHE A 18 14.77 -9.89 -9.86
C PHE A 18 14.66 -8.99 -11.09
N ILE A 19 14.72 -7.67 -10.92
CA ILE A 19 14.53 -6.70 -12.00
C ILE A 19 15.87 -6.22 -12.58
N GLY A 20 16.90 -6.12 -11.73
CA GLY A 20 18.21 -5.57 -12.09
C GLY A 20 18.24 -4.05 -11.98
N SER A 21 18.88 -3.37 -12.92
CA SER A 21 19.02 -1.90 -12.95
C SER A 21 18.73 -1.27 -14.31
N SER A 22 18.31 -2.07 -15.29
CA SER A 22 18.21 -1.65 -16.70
C SER A 22 16.80 -1.31 -17.16
N ARG A 23 15.77 -1.60 -16.36
CA ARG A 23 14.36 -1.33 -16.68
C ARG A 23 13.54 -1.13 -15.41
N LEU A 24 12.37 -0.51 -15.55
CA LEU A 24 11.39 -0.46 -14.46
C LEU A 24 10.67 -1.81 -14.27
N PRO A 25 10.13 -2.08 -13.06
CA PRO A 25 9.25 -3.21 -12.83
C PRO A 25 8.00 -3.15 -13.72
N GLU A 26 7.54 -4.31 -14.17
CA GLU A 26 6.31 -4.49 -14.95
C GLU A 26 5.30 -5.38 -14.20
N PHE A 27 4.05 -5.43 -14.66
CA PHE A 27 3.00 -6.23 -14.00
C PHE A 27 3.32 -7.73 -13.96
N ASP A 28 4.02 -8.25 -14.97
CA ASP A 28 4.42 -9.67 -15.02
C ASP A 28 5.48 -10.04 -13.97
N ASP A 29 6.21 -9.05 -13.45
CA ASP A 29 7.23 -9.25 -12.43
C ASP A 29 6.62 -9.39 -11.03
N LEU A 30 5.42 -8.84 -10.80
CA LEU A 30 4.81 -8.76 -9.48
C LEU A 30 4.64 -10.13 -8.80
N LYS A 31 4.52 -11.19 -9.59
CA LYS A 31 4.45 -12.58 -9.09
C LYS A 31 5.72 -13.06 -8.38
N ASN A 32 6.87 -12.45 -8.69
CA ASN A 32 8.17 -12.78 -8.11
C ASN A 32 8.58 -11.83 -6.98
N LEU A 33 7.90 -10.68 -6.83
CA LEU A 33 8.21 -9.65 -5.83
C LEU A 33 7.48 -9.91 -4.50
N THR A 34 7.87 -10.98 -3.83
CA THR A 34 7.19 -11.45 -2.60
C THR A 34 7.33 -10.46 -1.46
N TYR A 35 8.51 -9.88 -1.25
CA TYR A 35 8.76 -8.90 -0.20
C TYR A 35 8.01 -7.59 -0.47
N ILE A 36 7.96 -7.11 -1.72
CA ILE A 36 7.13 -5.96 -2.08
C ILE A 36 5.65 -6.23 -1.79
N ARG A 37 5.14 -7.41 -2.16
CA ARG A 37 3.76 -7.80 -1.85
C ARG A 37 3.51 -7.82 -0.33
N ALA A 38 4.46 -8.34 0.44
CA ALA A 38 4.39 -8.35 1.91
C ALA A 38 4.37 -6.92 2.51
N ILE A 39 5.12 -5.97 1.93
CA ILE A 39 5.06 -4.56 2.33
C ILE A 39 3.67 -3.97 2.08
N VAL A 40 3.06 -4.24 0.92
CA VAL A 40 1.72 -3.76 0.58
C VAL A 40 0.69 -4.32 1.56
N MET A 41 0.74 -5.63 1.82
CA MET A 41 -0.13 -6.30 2.79
C MET A 41 0.03 -5.68 4.18
N GLU A 42 1.26 -5.48 4.65
CA GLU A 42 1.50 -4.87 5.96
C GLU A 42 1.04 -3.42 6.02
N THR A 43 1.19 -2.65 4.94
CA THR A 43 0.69 -1.27 4.86
C THR A 43 -0.83 -1.21 4.98
N LEU A 44 -1.54 -2.10 4.27
CA LEU A 44 -3.01 -2.20 4.36
C LEU A 44 -3.49 -2.63 5.74
N ARG A 45 -2.77 -3.55 6.40
CA ARG A 45 -3.06 -3.94 7.79
C ARG A 45 -2.83 -2.79 8.76
N TRP A 46 -1.68 -2.14 8.64
CA TRP A 46 -1.19 -1.11 9.55
C TRP A 46 -2.07 0.15 9.53
N MET A 47 -2.45 0.59 8.34
CA MET A 47 -3.24 1.80 8.15
C MET A 47 -4.17 1.63 6.94
N PRO A 48 -5.30 0.92 7.11
CA PRO A 48 -6.28 0.75 6.05
C PRO A 48 -6.93 2.08 5.70
N SER A 49 -7.28 2.28 4.43
CA SER A 49 -7.90 3.52 3.95
C SER A 49 -9.24 3.83 4.63
N ALA A 50 -10.02 2.82 5.05
CA ALA A 50 -11.27 3.00 5.77
C ALA A 50 -11.21 2.31 7.15
N PRO A 51 -10.74 3.01 8.21
CA PRO A 51 -10.50 2.39 9.53
C PRO A 51 -11.73 1.79 10.21
N LEU A 52 -12.93 2.29 9.89
CA LEU A 52 -14.21 1.79 10.40
C LEU A 52 -15.06 1.10 9.30
N GLY A 53 -14.45 0.84 8.13
CA GLY A 53 -15.18 0.46 6.92
C GLY A 53 -16.18 1.53 6.47
N LEU A 54 -17.03 1.17 5.51
CA LEU A 54 -18.20 1.98 5.18
C LEU A 54 -19.37 1.60 6.09
N PRO A 55 -20.17 2.56 6.60
CA PRO A 55 -21.31 2.25 7.44
C PRO A 55 -22.33 1.38 6.70
N HIS A 56 -22.78 0.31 7.34
CA HIS A 56 -23.92 -0.48 6.88
C HIS A 56 -25.18 -0.03 7.62
N CYS A 57 -26.35 -0.22 7.02
CA CYS A 57 -27.64 0.08 7.63
C CYS A 57 -28.55 -1.15 7.55
N LEU A 58 -29.18 -1.51 8.67
CA LEU A 58 -30.16 -2.59 8.69
C LEU A 58 -31.44 -2.17 7.98
N SER A 59 -31.95 -3.01 7.09
CA SER A 59 -33.24 -2.77 6.41
C SER A 59 -34.46 -3.14 7.26
N GLN A 60 -34.27 -4.01 8.25
CA GLN A 60 -35.28 -4.53 9.16
C GLN A 60 -34.60 -4.92 10.47
N ASP A 61 -35.40 -5.19 11.49
CA ASP A 61 -34.91 -5.70 12.77
C ASP A 61 -34.16 -7.03 12.58
N ASP A 62 -33.09 -7.19 13.35
CA ASP A 62 -32.25 -8.40 13.35
C ASP A 62 -31.81 -8.77 14.77
N GLU A 63 -31.28 -9.98 14.94
CA GLU A 63 -30.72 -10.45 16.20
C GLU A 63 -29.31 -11.01 15.98
N TYR A 64 -28.34 -10.46 16.71
CA TYR A 64 -26.95 -10.91 16.64
C TYR A 64 -26.43 -11.26 18.03
N LYS A 65 -26.03 -12.51 18.24
CA LYS A 65 -25.51 -13.02 19.53
C LYS A 65 -26.42 -12.71 20.74
N GLY A 66 -27.73 -12.80 20.55
CA GLY A 66 -28.72 -12.49 21.59
C GLY A 66 -29.06 -11.00 21.75
N TYR A 67 -28.47 -10.13 20.92
CA TYR A 67 -28.76 -8.69 20.92
C TYR A 67 -29.75 -8.37 19.80
N HIS A 68 -30.89 -7.78 20.16
CA HIS A 68 -31.83 -7.22 19.20
C HIS A 68 -31.29 -5.89 18.64
N ILE A 69 -31.23 -5.80 17.31
CA ILE A 69 -30.75 -4.63 16.57
C ILE A 69 -31.92 -4.11 15.73
N PRO A 70 -32.47 -2.93 16.04
CA PRO A 70 -33.59 -2.36 15.29
C PRO A 70 -33.23 -2.06 13.83
N GLY A 71 -34.22 -2.16 12.93
CA GLY A 71 -34.13 -1.66 11.58
C GLY A 71 -33.76 -0.18 11.54
N GLY A 72 -32.95 0.22 10.57
CA GLY A 72 -32.39 1.57 10.47
C GLY A 72 -31.12 1.79 11.30
N SER A 73 -30.69 0.81 12.11
CA SER A 73 -29.43 0.93 12.87
C SER A 73 -28.21 0.95 11.95
N LEU A 74 -27.28 1.87 12.22
CA LEU A 74 -25.97 1.91 11.55
C LEU A 74 -24.98 0.97 12.22
N VAL A 75 -24.28 0.18 11.41
CA VAL A 75 -23.26 -0.77 11.84
C VAL A 75 -21.93 -0.39 11.23
N PHE A 76 -20.93 -0.21 12.08
CA PHE A 76 -19.55 0.07 11.71
C PHE A 76 -18.69 -1.16 12.00
N ALA A 77 -17.85 -1.54 11.05
CA ALA A 77 -16.87 -2.59 11.27
C ALA A 77 -15.60 -1.96 11.85
N ASN A 78 -15.17 -2.34 13.06
CA ASN A 78 -13.91 -1.85 13.62
C ASN A 78 -12.70 -2.50 12.92
N VAL A 79 -12.46 -2.09 11.67
CA VAL A 79 -11.50 -2.70 10.75
C VAL A 79 -10.07 -2.50 11.24
N CYS A 80 -9.66 -1.27 11.50
CA CYS A 80 -8.28 -0.95 11.83
C CYS A 80 -7.90 -1.45 13.22
N ARG A 81 -8.46 -0.85 14.29
CA ARG A 81 -8.03 -1.14 15.67
C ARG A 81 -8.65 -2.40 16.28
N GLY A 82 -9.74 -2.89 15.71
CA GLY A 82 -10.37 -4.13 16.13
C GLY A 82 -9.79 -5.34 15.42
N ILE A 83 -10.08 -5.47 14.11
CA ILE A 83 -9.82 -6.70 13.36
C ILE A 83 -8.34 -6.79 12.92
N LEU A 84 -7.80 -5.76 12.27
CA LEU A 84 -6.45 -5.76 11.70
C LEU A 84 -5.33 -5.56 12.74
N HIS A 85 -5.68 -5.20 13.98
CA HIS A 85 -4.77 -5.11 15.12
C HIS A 85 -5.07 -6.16 16.20
N ASN A 86 -5.87 -7.19 15.89
CA ASN A 86 -6.12 -8.29 16.80
C ASN A 86 -4.82 -9.10 17.03
N PRO A 87 -4.26 -9.16 18.26
CA PRO A 87 -3.01 -9.87 18.53
C PRO A 87 -3.06 -11.38 18.26
N ASN A 88 -4.26 -11.96 18.24
CA ASN A 88 -4.45 -13.39 17.93
C ASN A 88 -4.28 -13.67 16.43
N ASP A 89 -4.64 -12.72 15.57
CA ASP A 89 -4.49 -12.84 14.12
C ASP A 89 -3.12 -12.29 13.66
N TYR A 90 -2.64 -11.23 14.32
CA TYR A 90 -1.40 -10.53 13.99
C TYR A 90 -0.56 -10.31 15.25
N PRO A 91 0.41 -11.21 15.55
CA PRO A 91 1.32 -11.03 16.68
C PRO A 91 2.08 -9.72 16.58
N GLN A 92 2.22 -9.00 17.70
CA GLN A 92 2.83 -7.65 17.74
C GLN A 92 2.22 -6.70 16.69
N PRO A 93 0.91 -6.38 16.79
CA PRO A 93 0.19 -5.61 15.78
C PRO A 93 0.70 -4.17 15.65
N GLU A 94 1.38 -3.65 16.69
CA GLU A 94 2.02 -2.34 16.72
C GLU A 94 3.47 -2.35 16.20
N VAL A 95 3.94 -3.44 15.58
CA VAL A 95 5.20 -3.46 14.82
C VAL A 95 4.88 -3.62 13.34
N PHE A 96 5.43 -2.70 12.52
CA PHE A 96 5.37 -2.82 11.06
C PHE A 96 6.37 -3.90 10.64
N TRP A 97 5.86 -5.09 10.32
CA TRP A 97 6.67 -6.28 10.11
C TRP A 97 6.22 -7.03 8.85
N PRO A 98 6.72 -6.65 7.66
CA PRO A 98 6.36 -7.32 6.40
C PRO A 98 6.69 -8.80 6.39
N GLU A 99 7.79 -9.22 7.01
CA GLU A 99 8.26 -10.61 7.01
C GLU A 99 7.28 -11.56 7.72
N ARG A 100 6.28 -11.06 8.46
CA ARG A 100 5.19 -11.88 9.00
C ARG A 100 4.43 -12.63 7.90
N TYR A 101 4.37 -12.10 6.69
CA TYR A 101 3.66 -12.72 5.57
C TYR A 101 4.56 -13.61 4.71
N ILE A 102 5.80 -13.89 5.13
CA ILE A 102 6.76 -14.64 4.31
C ILE A 102 7.08 -15.96 5.01
N ALA A 103 6.76 -17.07 4.35
CA ALA A 103 7.05 -18.41 4.82
C ALA A 103 8.53 -18.79 4.62
N HIS A 104 8.96 -19.90 5.19
CA HIS A 104 10.34 -20.39 5.09
C HIS A 104 10.80 -20.68 3.65
N ASP A 105 9.88 -20.95 2.74
CA ASP A 105 10.15 -21.17 1.31
C ASP A 105 10.26 -19.87 0.50
N GLY A 106 10.13 -18.71 1.16
CA GLY A 106 10.19 -17.39 0.54
C GLY A 106 8.92 -17.00 -0.22
N GLN A 107 7.81 -17.74 -0.06
CA GLN A 107 6.50 -17.40 -0.61
C GLN A 107 5.62 -16.71 0.44
N ILE A 108 4.48 -16.17 -0.01
CA ILE A 108 3.49 -15.60 0.91
C ILE A 108 2.90 -16.71 1.80
N ASP A 109 3.01 -16.54 3.11
CA ASP A 109 2.47 -17.46 4.09
C ASP A 109 0.93 -17.38 4.14
N SER A 110 0.28 -18.43 3.65
CA SER A 110 -1.19 -18.56 3.71
C SER A 110 -1.75 -18.80 5.11
N SER A 111 -0.91 -19.12 6.10
CA SER A 111 -1.33 -19.32 7.49
C SER A 111 -1.65 -17.99 8.19
N VAL A 112 -1.02 -16.90 7.75
CA VAL A 112 -1.31 -15.56 8.23
C VAL A 112 -2.52 -15.02 7.50
N ARG A 113 -3.46 -14.45 8.26
CA ARG A 113 -4.68 -13.87 7.70
C ARG A 113 -4.31 -12.77 6.71
N ASP A 114 -4.81 -12.89 5.49
CA ASP A 114 -4.62 -11.85 4.46
C ASP A 114 -5.41 -10.57 4.86
N PRO A 115 -4.72 -9.44 5.07
CA PRO A 115 -5.38 -8.19 5.45
C PRO A 115 -6.34 -7.68 4.37
N CYS A 116 -6.16 -8.05 3.10
CA CYS A 116 -7.05 -7.66 2.01
C CYS A 116 -8.48 -8.16 2.22
N THR A 117 -8.65 -9.30 2.90
CA THR A 117 -9.99 -9.87 3.22
C THR A 117 -10.82 -9.00 4.16
N ILE A 118 -10.20 -7.99 4.80
CA ILE A 118 -10.85 -7.08 5.75
C ILE A 118 -10.68 -5.63 5.31
N ALA A 119 -9.50 -5.23 4.83
CA ALA A 119 -9.20 -3.87 4.41
C ALA A 119 -10.09 -3.41 3.23
N PHE A 120 -10.47 -4.33 2.35
CA PHE A 120 -11.40 -4.07 1.24
C PHE A 120 -12.87 -4.36 1.58
N GLY A 121 -13.17 -4.64 2.85
CA GLY A 121 -14.50 -5.03 3.31
C GLY A 121 -14.83 -6.48 3.03
N PHE A 122 -16.04 -6.89 3.41
CA PHE A 122 -16.49 -8.28 3.34
C PHE A 122 -18.01 -8.37 3.10
N GLY A 123 -18.45 -9.54 2.63
CA GLY A 123 -19.86 -9.81 2.32
C GLY A 123 -20.34 -9.15 1.02
N ARG A 124 -21.64 -8.86 0.93
CA ARG A 124 -22.29 -8.37 -0.31
C ARG A 124 -21.78 -7.02 -0.84
N ARG A 125 -21.06 -6.25 -0.03
CA ARG A 125 -20.56 -4.90 -0.35
C ARG A 125 -19.03 -4.83 -0.30
N ILE A 126 -18.37 -5.97 -0.51
CA ILE A 126 -16.92 -6.03 -0.69
C ILE A 126 -16.48 -5.11 -1.85
N CYS A 127 -15.32 -4.47 -1.70
CA CYS A 127 -14.80 -3.57 -2.72
C CYS A 127 -14.59 -4.34 -4.04
N PRO A 128 -15.26 -3.95 -5.14
CA PRO A 128 -15.09 -4.61 -6.42
C PRO A 128 -13.74 -4.26 -7.09
N GLY A 129 -13.04 -3.22 -6.60
CA GLY A 129 -11.76 -2.77 -7.13
C GLY A 129 -10.54 -3.33 -6.40
N SER A 130 -10.70 -4.33 -5.51
CA SER A 130 -9.60 -4.88 -4.70
C SER A 130 -8.45 -5.41 -5.55
N ASP A 131 -8.73 -6.22 -6.57
CA ASP A 131 -7.70 -6.82 -7.42
C ASP A 131 -6.93 -5.76 -8.22
N TYR A 132 -7.66 -4.79 -8.79
CA TYR A 132 -7.05 -3.67 -9.50
C TYR A 132 -6.18 -2.82 -8.57
N ALA A 133 -6.70 -2.48 -7.38
CA ALA A 133 -5.98 -1.69 -6.39
C ALA A 133 -4.71 -2.41 -5.91
N MET A 134 -4.77 -3.72 -5.68
CA MET A 134 -3.60 -4.49 -5.26
C MET A 134 -2.49 -4.47 -6.31
N ASN A 135 -2.83 -4.69 -7.58
CA ASN A 135 -1.84 -4.63 -8.67
C ASN A 135 -1.26 -3.22 -8.82
N LEU A 136 -2.13 -2.20 -8.80
CA LEU A 136 -1.72 -0.80 -8.94
C LEU A 136 -0.84 -0.33 -7.78
N ILE A 137 -1.21 -0.63 -6.53
CA ILE A 137 -0.42 -0.26 -5.35
C ILE A 137 0.93 -0.99 -5.39
N THR A 138 0.93 -2.28 -5.72
CA THR A 138 2.16 -3.08 -5.74
C THR A 138 3.12 -2.57 -6.82
N ILE A 139 2.65 -2.29 -8.05
CA ILE A 139 3.53 -1.76 -9.10
C ILE A 139 4.04 -0.36 -8.75
N CYS A 140 3.20 0.52 -8.18
CA CYS A 140 3.64 1.84 -7.74
C CYS A 140 4.71 1.75 -6.65
N VAL A 141 4.51 0.90 -5.64
CA VAL A 141 5.48 0.69 -4.56
C VAL A 141 6.78 0.10 -5.11
N ALA A 142 6.70 -0.90 -6.00
CA ALA A 142 7.86 -1.50 -6.65
C ALA A 142 8.65 -0.45 -7.42
N SER A 143 8.01 0.32 -8.30
CA SER A 143 8.66 1.33 -9.14
C SER A 143 9.28 2.46 -8.32
N ILE A 144 8.59 2.97 -7.30
CA ILE A 144 9.12 4.02 -6.43
C ILE A 144 10.36 3.50 -5.69
N LEU A 145 10.29 2.31 -5.08
CA LEU A 145 11.41 1.73 -4.35
C LEU A 145 12.56 1.29 -5.26
N HIS A 146 12.26 0.96 -6.52
CA HIS A 146 13.26 0.59 -7.51
C HIS A 146 14.10 1.78 -7.96
N VAL A 147 13.57 3.01 -7.88
CA VAL A 147 14.23 4.21 -8.38
C VAL A 147 14.74 5.10 -7.25
N PHE A 148 13.93 5.29 -6.20
CA PHE A 148 14.16 6.33 -5.20
C PHE A 148 14.56 5.74 -3.84
N HIS A 149 15.49 6.42 -3.20
CA HIS A 149 15.69 6.40 -1.76
C HIS A 149 14.70 7.38 -1.12
N ILE A 150 13.95 6.89 -0.13
CA ILE A 150 12.90 7.63 0.56
C ILE A 150 13.40 7.94 1.97
N GLU A 151 13.63 9.22 2.24
CA GLU A 151 14.16 9.69 3.51
C GLU A 151 13.22 10.72 4.14
N VAL A 152 13.44 10.99 5.42
CA VAL A 152 12.70 12.00 6.17
C VAL A 152 13.37 13.34 5.93
N ASP A 153 12.58 14.38 5.63
CA ASP A 153 13.12 15.74 5.53
C ASP A 153 13.74 16.17 6.85
N VAL A 154 14.67 17.11 6.77
CA VAL A 154 15.20 17.80 7.95
C VAL A 154 14.40 19.07 8.23
N ASP A 155 14.16 19.37 9.49
CA ASP A 155 13.57 20.63 9.93
C ASP A 155 14.56 21.81 9.83
N GLU A 156 14.10 23.01 10.17
CA GLU A 156 14.91 24.25 10.17
C GLU A 156 16.16 24.16 11.06
N PHE A 157 16.23 23.19 11.98
CA PHE A 157 17.35 22.96 12.89
C PHE A 157 18.23 21.77 12.46
N GLY A 158 17.97 21.18 11.28
CA GLY A 158 18.70 20.03 10.76
C GLY A 158 18.34 18.69 11.42
N GLN A 159 17.24 18.61 12.17
CA GLN A 159 16.77 17.38 12.80
C GLN A 159 15.76 16.67 11.88
N PRO A 160 15.72 15.32 11.86
CA PRO A 160 14.72 14.59 11.09
C PRO A 160 13.29 14.99 11.51
N ALA A 161 12.50 15.46 10.56
CA ALA A 161 11.12 15.84 10.77
C ALA A 161 10.31 14.67 11.35
N LYS A 162 9.43 14.94 12.31
CA LYS A 162 8.65 13.87 12.92
C LYS A 162 7.57 13.38 11.97
N LEU A 163 7.72 12.16 11.44
CA LEU A 163 6.66 11.48 10.70
C LEU A 163 5.52 11.10 11.66
N SER A 164 4.32 11.58 11.35
CA SER A 164 3.11 11.15 12.05
C SER A 164 2.63 9.81 11.50
N SER A 165 2.31 8.86 12.40
CA SER A 165 1.55 7.65 12.05
C SER A 165 0.07 7.78 12.41
N GLN A 166 -0.40 8.99 12.66
CA GLN A 166 -1.83 9.28 12.81
C GLN A 166 -2.41 9.55 11.43
N GLY A 167 -3.45 8.79 11.10
CA GLY A 167 -4.28 9.09 9.94
C GLY A 167 -5.22 10.26 10.22
N SER A 168 -5.73 10.88 9.17
CA SER A 168 -6.80 11.86 9.27
C SER A 168 -8.06 11.22 9.89
N SER A 169 -8.88 12.06 10.51
CA SER A 169 -10.17 11.67 11.12
C SER A 169 -11.32 11.58 10.10
N ASP A 170 -11.01 11.60 8.81
CA ASP A 170 -11.98 11.53 7.72
C ASP A 170 -12.47 10.09 7.50
N ALA A 171 -13.56 9.93 6.75
CA ALA A 171 -14.08 8.61 6.36
C ALA A 171 -13.02 7.78 5.60
N ILE A 172 -12.17 8.45 4.82
CA ILE A 172 -10.97 7.87 4.22
C ILE A 172 -9.76 8.46 4.92
N SER A 173 -8.98 7.60 5.57
CA SER A 173 -7.81 7.99 6.34
C SER A 173 -6.59 8.11 5.44
N ALA A 174 -5.89 9.23 5.57
CA ALA A 174 -4.58 9.47 4.95
C ALA A 174 -3.58 10.00 5.98
N PRO A 175 -2.26 9.81 5.79
CA PRO A 175 -1.25 10.42 6.66
C PRO A 175 -1.41 11.94 6.70
N THR A 176 -1.33 12.53 7.90
CA THR A 176 -1.50 13.98 8.08
C THR A 176 -0.26 14.80 7.73
N SER A 177 0.94 14.21 7.81
CA SER A 177 2.18 14.82 7.38
C SER A 177 3.12 13.79 6.76
N PHE A 178 3.78 14.17 5.66
CA PHE A 178 4.79 13.37 4.98
C PHE A 178 5.96 14.25 4.53
N PRO A 179 6.70 14.89 5.46
CA PRO A 179 7.93 15.61 5.15
C PRO A 179 9.00 14.59 4.75
N ILE A 180 9.05 14.28 3.45
CA ILE A 180 9.95 13.29 2.86
C ILE A 180 10.63 13.90 1.64
N HIS A 181 11.89 13.52 1.44
CA HIS A 181 12.60 13.75 0.20
C HIS A 181 12.85 12.43 -0.53
N LEU A 182 12.70 12.47 -1.85
CA LEU A 182 12.95 11.36 -2.75
C LEU A 182 14.22 11.67 -3.54
N THR A 183 15.22 10.79 -3.46
CA THR A 183 16.46 10.91 -4.25
C THR A 183 16.67 9.66 -5.07
N PRO A 184 17.05 9.74 -6.35
CA PRO A 184 17.42 8.54 -7.10
C PRO A 184 18.56 7.81 -6.38
N HIS A 185 18.44 6.49 -6.17
CA HIS A 185 19.45 5.75 -5.41
C HIS A 185 20.74 5.50 -6.20
N SER A 186 20.68 5.67 -7.53
CA SER A 186 21.82 5.54 -8.45
C SER A 186 21.66 6.43 -9.69
N PRO A 187 22.76 6.78 -10.38
CA PRO A 187 22.70 7.49 -11.67
C PRO A 187 21.87 6.74 -12.71
N GLU A 188 21.96 5.41 -12.74
CA GLU A 188 21.21 4.53 -13.64
C GLU A 188 19.71 4.64 -13.37
N ALA A 189 19.30 4.58 -12.10
CA ALA A 189 17.91 4.77 -11.70
C ALA A 189 17.38 6.16 -12.11
N ALA A 190 18.21 7.20 -12.00
CA ALA A 190 17.83 8.54 -12.46
C ALA A 190 17.63 8.61 -13.98
N SER A 191 18.41 7.84 -14.75
CA SER A 191 18.25 7.77 -16.20
C SER A 191 16.98 7.04 -16.61
N LEU A 192 16.59 5.96 -15.91
CA LEU A 192 15.33 5.25 -16.19
C LEU A 192 14.11 6.19 -16.16
N VAL A 193 14.07 7.15 -15.24
CA VAL A 193 12.97 8.12 -15.17
C VAL A 193 13.03 9.13 -16.31
N ARG A 194 14.23 9.65 -16.63
CA ARG A 194 14.41 10.63 -17.71
C ARG A 194 14.13 10.04 -19.08
N ASP A 195 14.55 8.80 -19.33
CA ASP A 195 14.34 8.13 -20.60
C ASP A 195 12.85 7.94 -20.90
N ILE A 196 12.06 7.71 -19.85
CA ILE A 196 10.60 7.62 -19.93
C ILE A 196 9.95 8.98 -20.21
N GLU A 197 10.42 10.06 -19.56
CA GLU A 197 9.91 11.42 -19.81
C GLU A 197 10.03 11.79 -21.30
N VAL A 198 11.17 11.48 -21.93
CA VAL A 198 11.40 11.69 -23.36
C VAL A 198 10.46 10.85 -24.23
N GLU A 199 10.27 9.57 -23.90
CA GLU A 199 9.38 8.67 -24.65
C GLU A 199 7.90 9.14 -24.61
N TYR A 200 7.43 9.65 -23.47
CA TYR A 200 6.06 10.14 -23.34
C TYR A 200 5.86 11.52 -23.97
N GLU A 201 6.85 12.41 -23.91
CA GLU A 201 6.79 13.67 -24.66
C GLU A 201 6.68 13.40 -26.17
N ASP A 202 7.47 12.47 -26.70
CA ASP A 202 7.39 12.06 -28.10
C ASP A 202 6.02 11.44 -28.43
N LYS A 203 5.50 10.53 -27.59
CA LYS A 203 4.19 9.88 -27.81
C LYS A 203 3.01 10.83 -27.72
N CYS A 204 3.00 11.76 -26.75
CA CYS A 204 1.98 12.81 -26.67
C CYS A 204 2.01 13.72 -27.91
N PHE A 205 3.21 14.08 -28.38
CA PHE A 205 3.38 14.85 -29.60
C PHE A 205 2.90 14.11 -30.86
N PHE A 206 3.01 12.78 -30.91
CA PHE A 206 2.45 11.96 -31.99
C PHE A 206 0.91 11.82 -31.91
N MET A 207 0.34 11.71 -30.72
CA MET A 207 -1.12 11.64 -30.53
C MET A 207 -1.82 12.95 -30.94
N GLU A 208 -1.27 14.11 -30.56
CA GLU A 208 -1.81 15.42 -30.96
C GLU A 208 -1.80 15.61 -32.49
N LYS A 209 -0.81 15.05 -33.20
CA LYS A 209 -0.76 15.12 -34.67
C LYS A 209 -1.75 14.18 -35.36
N SER A 210 -2.14 13.08 -34.73
CA SER A 210 -3.16 12.18 -35.27
C SER A 210 -4.57 12.73 -35.12
N GLU A 211 -4.85 13.55 -34.10
CA GLU A 211 -6.15 14.20 -33.90
C GLU A 211 -6.34 15.45 -34.77
N LEU A 212 -5.27 16.01 -35.35
CA LEU A 212 -5.31 17.14 -36.29
C LEU A 212 -5.37 16.72 -37.77
N ALA A 213 -5.45 15.42 -38.05
CA ALA A 213 -5.46 14.86 -39.41
C ALA A 213 -6.82 14.28 -39.84
N ASP A 214 -7.85 14.37 -38.99
CA ASP A 214 -9.26 14.07 -39.29
C ASP A 214 -10.11 15.36 -39.27
#